data_AF-A0A448KD55-F1
#
_entry.id   AF-A0A448KD55-F1
#
_cell.length_a   1.000
_cell.length_b   1.000
_cell.length_c   1.000
_cell.angle_alpha   90.00
_cell.angle_beta   90.00
_cell.angle_gamma   90.00
#
_symmetry.space_group_name_H-M   'P 1'
#
loop_
_entity.id
_entity.type
_entity.pdbx_description
1 polymer ?
#
loop_
_entity_poly.entity_id
_entity_poly.type
_entity_poly.pdbx_seq_one_letter_code
_entity_poly.pdbx_strand_id
1 'polypeptide(L)'
;MPAATQTQDRSKALATALAQIDKSFGKGSVMRLGDDTRPPVAVIPTGSVALDVALGVGGFPRGRIVEVYGPESSGKTTVALHAVASAQRAGGNAAFIDAEHALDPVYAQALGVDIDNLLVSQPDTGEQALEITDMLIRSGGLDIIVIDSVAALVPKAEIEGEMGDSHVGLQARLMSQALRKLTGALSSTGTTAIFINQLREKIGVFFGNPETTTGGKALKFYSSVRLDVRRTATLKDGDQPVGNRTRVKVVKNKMAPPFKQAEFDILYGQGISREGSLLDLGVDNGVVRKSGAWFTYGEDQLGQGKENARTFLRDNPQLAGEIEEKILAALGIGEPGRKAREAEAEQKAAAEQEAVEQALAQAADGAAASAVKTARKARKSTRSTKASEAAAGAKEDTETIFGEDAGGF
;
A
#
# COMPACT_ATOMS: atom_id res chain seq x y z
N MET A 1 7.24 -34.37 -36.95
CA MET A 1 6.36 -34.32 -35.76
C MET A 1 5.60 -33.00 -35.80
N PRO A 2 4.25 -33.01 -35.94
CA PRO A 2 3.49 -31.77 -36.01
C PRO A 2 3.61 -30.99 -34.69
N ALA A 3 3.66 -29.66 -34.78
CA ALA A 3 3.94 -28.77 -33.65
C ALA A 3 3.00 -28.98 -32.44
N ALA A 4 1.75 -29.38 -32.68
CA ALA A 4 0.76 -29.65 -31.63
C ALA A 4 1.15 -30.80 -30.68
N THR A 5 1.76 -31.86 -31.21
CA THR A 5 2.26 -33.00 -30.39
C THR A 5 3.44 -32.58 -29.50
N GLN A 6 4.34 -31.70 -29.97
CA GLN A 6 5.44 -31.19 -29.15
C GLN A 6 4.95 -30.33 -27.97
N THR A 7 3.87 -29.58 -28.16
CA THR A 7 3.27 -28.76 -27.09
C THR A 7 2.65 -29.63 -26.00
N GLN A 8 1.99 -30.73 -26.37
CA GLN A 8 1.45 -31.70 -25.40
C GLN A 8 2.55 -32.42 -24.62
N ASP A 9 3.60 -32.91 -25.28
CA ASP A 9 4.70 -33.59 -24.60
C ASP A 9 5.45 -32.66 -23.63
N ARG A 10 5.69 -31.40 -24.02
CA ARG A 10 6.28 -30.39 -23.14
C ARG A 10 5.38 -30.07 -21.94
N SER A 11 4.07 -30.01 -22.13
CA SER A 11 3.12 -29.75 -21.04
C SER A 11 3.08 -30.90 -20.01
N LYS A 12 3.19 -32.15 -20.48
CA LYS A 12 3.24 -33.34 -19.63
C LYS A 12 4.57 -33.43 -18.87
N ALA A 13 5.69 -33.16 -19.53
CA ALA A 13 7.00 -33.09 -18.89
C ALA A 13 7.04 -31.99 -17.82
N LEU A 14 6.45 -30.82 -18.10
CA LEU A 14 6.33 -29.73 -17.13
C LEU A 14 5.47 -30.12 -15.93
N ALA A 15 4.32 -30.78 -16.15
CA ALA A 15 3.46 -31.24 -15.06
C ALA A 15 4.16 -32.26 -14.15
N THR A 16 4.91 -33.20 -14.73
CA THR A 16 5.72 -34.16 -13.96
C THR A 16 6.82 -33.46 -13.17
N ALA A 17 7.52 -32.49 -13.77
CA ALA A 17 8.55 -31.71 -13.09
C ALA A 17 7.95 -30.90 -11.92
N LEU A 18 6.80 -30.25 -12.11
CA LEU A 18 6.09 -29.52 -11.05
C LEU A 18 5.68 -30.45 -9.92
N ALA A 19 5.10 -31.62 -10.22
CA ALA A 19 4.71 -32.60 -9.21
C ALA A 19 5.91 -33.17 -8.44
N GLN A 20 7.05 -33.36 -9.12
CA GLN A 20 8.29 -33.80 -8.48
C GLN A 20 8.85 -32.71 -7.56
N ILE A 21 8.81 -31.45 -8.00
CA ILE A 21 9.24 -30.30 -7.19
C ILE A 21 8.36 -30.16 -5.94
N ASP A 22 7.04 -30.23 -6.07
CA ASP A 22 6.12 -30.19 -4.93
C ASP A 22 6.35 -31.36 -3.95
N LYS A 23 6.67 -32.56 -4.47
CA LYS A 23 6.98 -33.73 -3.63
C LYS A 23 8.31 -33.58 -2.90
N SER A 24 9.32 -33.00 -3.55
CA SER A 24 10.67 -32.85 -2.99
C SER A 24 10.82 -31.65 -2.06
N PHE A 25 10.08 -30.56 -2.29
CA PHE A 25 10.29 -29.27 -1.62
C PHE A 25 9.03 -28.74 -0.92
N GLY A 26 7.93 -29.50 -0.93
CA GLY A 26 6.66 -29.12 -0.33
C GLY A 26 5.71 -28.44 -1.32
N LYS A 27 4.41 -28.52 -1.03
CA LYS A 27 3.37 -27.91 -1.85
C LYS A 27 3.57 -26.40 -1.95
N GLY A 28 3.51 -25.86 -3.16
CA GLY A 28 3.63 -24.42 -3.41
C GLY A 28 5.08 -23.94 -3.57
N SER A 29 6.03 -24.87 -3.67
CA SER A 29 7.44 -24.57 -3.96
C SER A 29 7.63 -23.99 -5.37
N VAL A 30 6.78 -24.38 -6.33
CA VAL A 30 6.68 -23.74 -7.65
C VAL A 30 5.21 -23.59 -8.03
N MET A 31 4.79 -22.37 -8.36
CA MET A 31 3.42 -22.05 -8.76
C MET A 31 3.43 -21.17 -10.01
N ARG A 32 2.35 -21.17 -10.80
CA ARG A 32 2.24 -20.22 -11.92
C ARG A 32 1.89 -18.85 -11.35
N LEU A 33 2.52 -17.81 -11.88
CA LEU A 33 2.34 -16.44 -11.38
C LEU A 33 0.90 -15.92 -11.56
N GLY A 34 0.20 -16.41 -12.59
CA GLY A 34 -1.18 -16.05 -12.90
C GLY A 34 -2.25 -16.90 -12.21
N ASP A 35 -1.87 -17.91 -11.42
CA ASP A 35 -2.83 -18.62 -10.60
C ASP A 35 -3.27 -17.66 -9.47
N ASP A 36 -4.50 -17.16 -9.59
CA ASP A 36 -5.07 -16.04 -8.81
C ASP A 36 -5.40 -16.40 -7.34
N THR A 37 -4.81 -17.48 -6.84
CA THR A 37 -5.04 -18.01 -5.49
C THR A 37 -4.12 -17.39 -4.45
N ARG A 38 -3.38 -16.32 -4.79
CA ARG A 38 -2.49 -15.65 -3.83
C ARG A 38 -3.34 -14.76 -2.92
N PRO A 39 -3.42 -15.07 -1.61
CA PRO A 39 -4.16 -14.20 -0.69
C PRO A 39 -3.55 -12.79 -0.71
N PRO A 40 -4.35 -11.75 -0.40
CA PRO A 40 -3.86 -10.39 -0.24
C PRO A 40 -2.65 -10.36 0.71
N VAL A 41 -1.71 -9.45 0.46
CA VAL A 41 -0.53 -9.29 1.32
C VAL A 41 -1.01 -8.97 2.73
N ALA A 42 -0.75 -9.86 3.68
CA ALA A 42 -1.07 -9.61 5.09
C ALA A 42 -0.15 -8.51 5.64
N VAL A 43 -0.72 -7.58 6.41
CA VAL A 43 -0.02 -6.40 6.93
C VAL A 43 -0.23 -6.22 8.42
N ILE A 44 0.66 -5.46 9.05
CA ILE A 44 0.57 -4.94 10.42
C ILE A 44 0.39 -3.42 10.30
N PRO A 45 -0.70 -2.83 10.82
CA PRO A 45 -0.89 -1.38 10.81
C PRO A 45 0.29 -0.66 11.47
N THR A 46 0.69 0.48 10.92
CA THR A 46 1.83 1.25 11.46
C THR A 46 1.48 2.06 12.70
N GLY A 47 0.18 2.18 13.02
CA GLY A 47 -0.35 3.10 14.03
C GLY A 47 -0.49 4.55 13.53
N SER A 48 -0.18 4.81 12.26
CA SER A 48 -0.42 6.07 11.57
C SER A 48 -1.25 5.84 10.31
N VAL A 49 -2.49 6.30 10.30
CA VAL A 49 -3.39 6.19 9.14
C VAL A 49 -2.74 6.81 7.89
N ALA A 50 -2.08 7.96 8.05
CA ALA A 50 -1.37 8.62 6.96
C ALA A 50 -0.24 7.76 6.38
N LEU A 51 0.51 7.05 7.23
CA LEU A 51 1.58 6.17 6.78
C LEU A 51 1.03 4.89 6.15
N ASP A 52 -0.02 4.30 6.70
CA ASP A 52 -0.70 3.13 6.14
C ASP A 52 -1.21 3.41 4.72
N VAL A 53 -1.79 4.60 4.52
CA VAL A 53 -2.19 5.13 3.21
C VAL A 53 -0.99 5.30 2.27
N ALA A 54 0.10 5.91 2.75
CA ALA A 54 1.30 6.13 1.95
C ALA A 54 2.00 4.81 1.56
N LEU A 55 1.92 3.77 2.40
CA LEU A 55 2.42 2.43 2.09
C LEU A 55 1.59 1.72 1.01
N GLY A 56 0.34 2.13 0.80
CA GLY A 56 -0.56 1.65 -0.25
C GLY A 56 -1.15 0.26 -0.02
N VAL A 57 -0.51 -0.55 0.83
CA VAL A 57 -1.03 -1.86 1.28
C VAL A 57 -1.68 -1.79 2.66
N GLY A 58 -1.74 -0.60 3.28
CA GLY A 58 -2.41 -0.41 4.58
C GLY A 58 -1.58 -0.75 5.81
N GLY A 59 -0.26 -0.96 5.67
CA GLY A 59 0.62 -1.23 6.80
C GLY A 59 1.94 -1.88 6.41
N PHE A 60 2.70 -2.34 7.41
CA PHE A 60 3.93 -3.08 7.21
C PHE A 60 3.66 -4.51 6.75
N PRO A 61 4.28 -4.99 5.66
CA PRO A 61 4.01 -6.31 5.13
C PRO A 61 4.59 -7.42 6.00
N ARG A 62 3.76 -8.42 6.32
CA ARG A 62 4.16 -9.62 7.06
C ARG A 62 5.18 -10.45 6.30
N GLY A 63 6.07 -11.09 7.05
CA GLY A 63 7.13 -11.96 6.53
C GLY A 63 8.25 -11.23 5.80
N ARG A 64 8.42 -9.92 6.04
CA ARG A 64 9.34 -9.06 5.29
C ARG A 64 10.15 -8.16 6.20
N ILE A 65 11.21 -7.62 5.59
CA ILE A 65 12.11 -6.66 6.22
C ILE A 65 11.66 -5.25 5.87
N VAL A 66 11.55 -4.41 6.90
CA VAL A 66 11.30 -2.96 6.82
C VAL A 66 12.51 -2.25 7.42
N GLU A 67 13.00 -1.21 6.76
CA GLU A 67 14.04 -0.35 7.33
C GLU A 67 13.45 1.03 7.61
N VAL A 68 13.59 1.49 8.85
CA VAL A 68 13.17 2.82 9.30
C VAL A 68 14.44 3.59 9.66
N TYR A 69 14.77 4.60 8.86
CA TYR A 69 15.99 5.37 9.06
C TYR A 69 15.72 6.88 9.03
N GLY A 70 16.65 7.66 9.57
CA GLY A 70 16.51 9.10 9.68
C GLY A 70 17.41 9.71 10.75
N PRO A 71 17.40 11.04 10.90
CA PRO A 71 18.16 11.74 11.92
C PRO A 71 17.80 11.29 13.34
N GLU A 72 18.61 11.67 14.32
CA GLU A 72 18.27 11.54 15.74
C GLU A 72 16.98 12.31 16.07
N SER A 73 16.22 11.81 17.04
CA SER A 73 14.96 12.43 17.50
C SER A 73 13.92 12.69 16.40
N SER A 74 14.01 11.98 15.28
CA SER A 74 13.04 12.06 14.16
C SER A 74 11.77 11.25 14.39
N GLY A 75 11.75 10.33 15.37
CA GLY A 75 10.61 9.47 15.68
C GLY A 75 10.70 8.04 15.16
N LYS A 76 11.90 7.55 14.78
CA LYS A 76 12.11 6.17 14.27
C LYS A 76 11.58 5.11 15.24
N THR A 77 12.05 5.15 16.49
CA THR A 77 11.64 4.22 17.55
C THR A 77 10.16 4.36 17.88
N THR A 78 9.61 5.58 17.85
CA THR A 78 8.16 5.81 18.03
C THR A 78 7.34 5.12 16.94
N VAL A 79 7.72 5.24 15.66
CA VAL A 79 7.05 4.52 14.56
C VAL A 79 7.13 3.01 14.76
N ALA A 80 8.28 2.47 15.19
CA ALA A 80 8.42 1.04 15.43
C ALA A 80 7.57 0.57 16.62
N LEU A 81 7.53 1.32 17.72
CA LEU A 81 6.72 1.00 18.90
C LEU A 81 5.22 1.05 18.61
N HIS A 82 4.75 1.97 17.78
CA HIS A 82 3.34 1.96 17.34
C HIS A 82 2.97 0.74 16.50
N ALA A 83 3.89 0.26 15.67
CA ALA A 83 3.69 -0.98 14.93
C ALA A 83 3.69 -2.21 15.86
N VAL A 84 4.55 -2.22 16.88
CA VAL A 84 4.55 -3.23 17.95
C VAL A 84 3.21 -3.23 18.70
N ALA A 85 2.76 -2.06 19.19
CA ALA A 85 1.48 -1.91 19.86
C ALA A 85 0.30 -2.37 18.97
N SER A 86 0.36 -2.10 17.66
CA SER A 86 -0.66 -2.54 16.72
C SER A 86 -0.66 -4.06 16.51
N ALA A 87 0.52 -4.69 16.47
CA ALA A 87 0.64 -6.15 16.40
C ALA A 87 0.11 -6.82 17.67
N GLN A 88 0.48 -6.31 18.85
CA GLN A 88 0.02 -6.84 20.14
C GLN A 88 -1.48 -6.68 20.33
N ARG A 89 -2.06 -5.54 19.93
CA ARG A 89 -3.52 -5.32 19.96
C ARG A 89 -4.28 -6.32 19.09
N ALA A 90 -3.65 -6.83 18.03
CA ALA A 90 -4.19 -7.89 17.18
C ALA A 90 -3.98 -9.30 17.76
N GLY A 91 -3.48 -9.43 19.00
CA GLY A 91 -3.18 -10.69 19.66
C GLY A 91 -1.86 -11.33 19.24
N GLY A 92 -1.00 -10.59 18.53
CA GLY A 92 0.30 -11.07 18.08
C GLY A 92 1.42 -10.87 19.11
N ASN A 93 2.50 -11.63 18.98
CA ASN A 93 3.67 -11.50 19.84
C ASN A 93 4.73 -10.59 19.21
N ALA A 94 5.40 -9.81 20.05
CA ALA A 94 6.43 -8.87 19.63
C ALA A 94 7.74 -9.08 20.38
N ALA A 95 8.85 -8.81 19.69
CA ALA A 95 10.17 -8.74 20.29
C ALA A 95 10.90 -7.44 19.94
N PHE A 96 11.76 -6.99 20.85
CA PHE A 96 12.56 -5.79 20.70
C PHE A 96 14.02 -6.09 21.06
N ILE A 97 14.91 -5.93 20.08
CA ILE A 97 16.36 -6.06 20.25
C ILE A 97 16.92 -4.65 20.43
N ASP A 98 17.11 -4.27 21.68
CA ASP A 98 17.58 -2.95 22.11
C ASP A 98 19.12 -2.95 22.19
N ALA A 99 19.77 -2.84 21.03
CA ALA A 99 21.22 -2.71 20.92
C ALA A 99 21.70 -1.29 21.29
N GLU A 100 20.82 -0.27 21.27
CA GLU A 100 21.16 1.09 21.73
C GLU A 100 21.05 1.25 23.25
N HIS A 101 20.50 0.26 23.98
CA HIS A 101 20.24 0.33 25.43
C HIS A 101 19.44 1.58 25.83
N ALA A 102 18.48 1.97 24.99
CA ALA A 102 17.79 3.26 25.08
C ALA A 102 16.25 3.12 25.11
N LEU A 103 15.72 1.89 25.17
CA LEU A 103 14.28 1.68 25.25
C LEU A 103 13.75 2.12 26.62
N ASP A 104 12.80 3.07 26.62
CA ASP A 104 12.06 3.51 27.81
C ASP A 104 10.74 2.73 27.94
N PRO A 105 10.59 1.86 28.96
CA PRO A 105 9.36 1.09 29.18
C PRO A 105 8.13 1.97 29.46
N VAL A 106 8.30 3.10 30.15
CA VAL A 106 7.19 4.02 30.49
C VAL A 106 6.66 4.67 29.23
N TYR A 107 7.57 5.14 28.38
CA TYR A 107 7.18 5.70 27.09
C TYR A 107 6.54 4.64 26.19
N ALA A 108 7.12 3.44 26.08
CA ALA A 108 6.54 2.35 25.29
C ALA A 108 5.11 2.00 25.77
N GLN A 109 4.88 1.93 27.08
CA GLN A 109 3.57 1.67 27.65
C GLN A 109 2.58 2.78 27.28
N ALA A 110 3.00 4.04 27.33
CA ALA A 110 2.19 5.18 26.93
C ALA A 110 1.79 5.15 25.44
N LEU A 111 2.61 4.51 24.59
CA LEU A 111 2.28 4.26 23.18
C LEU A 111 1.32 3.07 22.97
N GLY A 112 0.92 2.40 24.05
CA GLY A 112 0.03 1.25 24.03
C GLY A 112 0.73 -0.09 23.77
N VAL A 113 2.05 -0.16 23.99
CA VAL A 113 2.78 -1.42 24.00
C VAL A 113 2.46 -2.18 25.28
N ASP A 114 2.15 -3.46 25.14
CA ASP A 114 2.01 -4.38 26.27
C ASP A 114 3.42 -4.79 26.73
N ILE A 115 3.90 -4.14 27.79
CA ILE A 115 5.24 -4.31 28.33
C ILE A 115 5.42 -5.70 28.96
N ASP A 116 4.38 -6.25 29.57
CA ASP A 116 4.45 -7.53 30.28
C ASP A 116 4.69 -8.68 29.29
N ASN A 117 4.16 -8.56 28.07
CA ASN A 117 4.28 -9.56 27.01
C ASN A 117 5.33 -9.19 25.93
N LEU A 118 6.03 -8.05 26.05
CA LEU A 118 7.08 -7.68 25.10
C LEU A 118 8.38 -8.41 25.42
N LEU A 119 8.87 -9.23 24.48
CA LEU A 119 10.19 -9.86 24.61
C LEU A 119 11.29 -8.82 24.33
N VAL A 120 12.10 -8.49 25.34
CA VAL A 120 13.23 -7.56 25.17
C VAL A 120 14.55 -8.29 25.29
N SER A 121 15.48 -8.00 24.39
CA SER A 121 16.87 -8.45 24.47
C SER A 121 17.81 -7.27 24.36
N GLN A 122 18.78 -7.19 25.27
CA GLN A 122 19.87 -6.20 25.26
C GLN A 122 21.19 -6.95 25.03
N PRO A 123 21.56 -7.20 23.77
CA PRO A 123 22.74 -8.01 23.44
C PRO A 123 24.03 -7.21 23.59
N ASP A 124 25.12 -7.91 23.92
CA ASP A 124 26.46 -7.34 24.04
C ASP A 124 27.14 -7.16 22.68
N THR A 125 26.79 -7.98 21.67
CA THR A 125 27.44 -7.98 20.36
C THR A 125 26.44 -8.06 19.20
N GLY A 126 26.84 -7.56 18.03
CA GLY A 126 26.03 -7.62 16.81
C GLY A 126 25.73 -9.05 16.36
N GLU A 127 26.69 -9.98 16.49
CA GLU A 127 26.47 -11.40 16.21
C GLU A 127 25.38 -11.98 17.11
N GLN A 128 25.51 -11.78 18.43
CA GLN A 128 24.54 -12.27 19.41
C GLN A 128 23.14 -11.71 19.14
N ALA A 129 23.03 -10.40 18.87
CA ALA A 129 21.77 -9.75 18.53
C ALA A 129 21.07 -10.43 17.33
N LEU A 130 21.83 -10.71 16.27
CA LEU A 130 21.31 -11.30 15.03
C LEU A 130 21.02 -12.80 15.18
N GLU A 131 21.77 -13.51 16.02
CA GLU A 131 21.50 -14.92 16.38
C GLU A 131 20.22 -15.05 17.22
N ILE A 132 20.04 -14.22 18.24
CA ILE A 132 18.80 -14.15 19.03
C ILE A 132 17.62 -13.84 18.10
N THR A 133 17.78 -12.88 17.20
CA THR A 133 16.78 -12.53 16.18
C THR A 133 16.41 -13.75 15.32
N ASP A 134 17.39 -14.48 14.78
CA ASP A 134 17.15 -15.66 13.94
C ASP A 134 16.44 -16.79 14.71
N MET A 135 16.85 -17.05 15.96
CA MET A 135 16.20 -18.04 16.83
C MET A 135 14.74 -17.70 17.11
N LEU A 136 14.48 -16.44 17.47
CA LEU A 136 13.13 -15.94 17.77
C LEU A 136 12.23 -16.02 16.54
N ILE A 137 12.71 -15.64 15.36
CA ILE A 137 11.93 -15.76 14.11
C ILE A 137 11.63 -17.23 13.81
N ARG A 138 12.64 -18.11 13.87
CA ARG A 138 12.48 -19.54 13.55
C ARG A 138 11.55 -20.29 14.50
N SER A 139 11.32 -19.78 15.71
CA SER A 139 10.32 -20.33 16.62
C SER A 139 8.90 -20.31 16.03
N GLY A 140 8.64 -19.41 15.06
CA GLY A 140 7.32 -19.22 14.45
C GLY A 140 6.31 -18.52 15.38
N GLY A 141 6.71 -18.15 16.60
CA GLY A 141 5.83 -17.55 17.59
C GLY A 141 5.73 -16.03 17.54
N LEU A 142 6.51 -15.34 16.68
CA LEU A 142 6.55 -13.87 16.60
C LEU A 142 5.85 -13.32 15.35
N ASP A 143 5.09 -12.24 15.53
CA ASP A 143 4.46 -11.48 14.46
C ASP A 143 5.35 -10.31 14.02
N ILE A 144 6.03 -9.68 14.96
CA ILE A 144 6.90 -8.53 14.71
C ILE A 144 8.16 -8.57 15.58
N ILE A 145 9.28 -8.16 15.01
CA ILE A 145 10.54 -7.97 15.74
C ILE A 145 11.18 -6.66 15.31
N VAL A 146 11.60 -5.86 16.29
CA VAL A 146 12.31 -4.59 16.07
C VAL A 146 13.77 -4.75 16.47
N ILE A 147 14.68 -4.21 15.67
CA ILE A 147 16.11 -4.14 15.95
C ILE A 147 16.50 -2.66 16.01
N ASP A 148 16.76 -2.16 17.22
CA ASP A 148 17.12 -0.76 17.51
C ASP A 148 18.54 -0.68 18.10
N SER A 149 19.58 -0.37 17.34
CA SER A 149 19.59 -0.07 15.90
C SER A 149 20.73 -0.78 15.19
N VAL A 150 20.67 -0.79 13.85
CA VAL A 150 21.74 -1.37 13.02
C VAL A 150 23.10 -0.74 13.29
N ALA A 151 23.14 0.55 13.65
CA ALA A 151 24.38 1.24 13.96
C ALA A 151 25.06 0.67 15.21
N ALA A 152 24.28 0.18 16.17
CA ALA A 152 24.74 -0.42 17.42
C ALA A 152 25.04 -1.93 17.32
N LEU A 153 24.83 -2.56 16.17
CA LEU A 153 25.22 -3.95 15.92
C LEU A 153 26.74 -4.04 15.69
N VAL A 154 27.52 -3.80 16.75
CA VAL A 154 28.99 -3.79 16.70
C VAL A 154 29.50 -5.22 16.74
N PRO A 155 30.31 -5.66 15.76
CA PRO A 155 30.88 -7.01 15.77
C PRO A 155 31.74 -7.28 17.00
N LYS A 156 31.72 -8.52 17.49
CA LYS A 156 32.51 -8.95 18.66
C LYS A 156 33.99 -8.56 18.56
N ALA A 157 34.61 -8.77 17.39
CA ALA A 157 36.02 -8.45 17.20
C ALA A 157 36.34 -6.94 17.28
N GLU A 158 35.35 -6.07 17.05
CA GLU A 158 35.51 -4.61 17.20
C GLU A 158 35.33 -4.19 18.67
N ILE A 159 34.50 -4.91 19.44
CA ILE A 159 34.32 -4.66 20.89
C ILE A 159 35.53 -5.14 21.69
N GLU A 160 36.11 -6.29 21.33
CA GLU A 160 37.29 -6.85 22.00
C GLU A 160 38.61 -6.20 21.54
N GLY A 161 38.59 -5.46 20.44
CA GLY A 161 39.75 -4.74 19.90
C GLY A 161 40.07 -3.45 20.68
N GLU A 162 41.23 -2.85 20.39
CA GLU A 162 41.63 -1.58 20.99
C GLU A 162 41.06 -0.39 20.20
N MET A 163 40.85 0.74 20.89
CA MET A 163 40.42 1.97 20.23
C MET A 163 41.46 2.41 19.18
N GLY A 164 41.06 2.42 17.91
CA GLY A 164 41.93 2.76 16.79
C GLY A 164 42.28 1.58 15.90
N ASP A 165 41.93 0.34 16.30
CA ASP A 165 42.05 -0.83 15.45
C ASP A 165 41.17 -0.73 14.20
N SER A 166 41.71 -1.17 13.07
CA SER A 166 41.06 -1.05 11.77
C SER A 166 40.23 -2.29 11.46
N HIS A 167 38.92 -2.21 11.68
CA HIS A 167 37.95 -3.27 11.36
C HIS A 167 37.13 -2.94 10.11
N VAL A 168 37.80 -2.75 8.97
CA VAL A 168 37.15 -2.27 7.75
C VAL A 168 36.03 -3.21 7.27
N GLY A 169 34.80 -2.72 7.31
CA GLY A 169 33.63 -3.36 6.69
C GLY A 169 33.13 -4.62 7.40
N LEU A 170 33.56 -4.88 8.64
CA LEU A 170 33.16 -6.06 9.40
C LEU A 170 31.64 -6.09 9.64
N GLN A 171 31.07 -4.97 10.10
CA GLN A 171 29.62 -4.82 10.29
C GLN A 171 28.82 -5.06 9.00
N ALA A 172 29.30 -4.54 7.86
CA ALA A 172 28.63 -4.73 6.57
C ALA A 172 28.60 -6.20 6.11
N ARG A 173 29.66 -6.97 6.41
CA ARG A 173 29.74 -8.40 6.14
C ARG A 173 28.80 -9.20 7.05
N LEU A 174 28.80 -8.88 8.34
CA LEU A 174 27.90 -9.45 9.34
C LEU A 174 26.43 -9.28 8.90
N MET A 175 26.03 -8.04 8.59
CA MET A 175 24.67 -7.74 8.11
C MET A 175 24.32 -8.50 6.83
N SER A 176 25.25 -8.58 5.87
CA SER A 176 25.02 -9.31 4.62
C SER A 176 24.79 -10.81 4.84
N GLN A 177 25.50 -11.42 5.79
CA GLN A 177 25.34 -12.82 6.15
C GLN A 177 24.03 -13.05 6.92
N ALA A 178 23.73 -12.21 7.90
CA ALA A 178 22.51 -12.33 8.70
C ALA A 178 21.25 -12.16 7.85
N LEU A 179 21.16 -11.10 7.04
CA LEU A 179 19.98 -10.85 6.20
C LEU A 179 19.72 -11.99 5.19
N ARG A 180 20.78 -12.66 4.71
CA ARG A 180 20.66 -13.83 3.84
C ARG A 180 19.96 -15.00 4.56
N LYS A 181 20.24 -15.21 5.85
CA LYS A 181 19.61 -16.25 6.68
C LYS A 181 18.18 -15.85 7.09
N LEU A 182 18.00 -14.60 7.53
CA LEU A 182 16.75 -14.08 8.08
C LEU A 182 15.63 -14.01 7.03
N THR A 183 15.94 -13.63 5.79
CA THR A 183 14.90 -13.38 4.76
C THR A 183 14.02 -14.60 4.50
N GLY A 184 14.61 -15.80 4.43
CA GLY A 184 13.85 -17.03 4.26
C GLY A 184 12.98 -17.36 5.48
N ALA A 185 13.56 -17.23 6.67
CA ALA A 185 12.86 -17.50 7.92
C ALA A 185 11.65 -16.57 8.12
N LEU A 186 11.83 -15.26 7.95
CA LEU A 186 10.77 -14.26 8.02
C LEU A 186 9.62 -14.59 7.06
N SER A 187 9.94 -14.92 5.80
CA SER A 187 8.91 -15.25 4.82
C SER A 187 8.13 -16.52 5.18
N SER A 188 8.78 -17.52 5.78
CA SER A 188 8.12 -18.76 6.18
C SER A 188 7.26 -18.61 7.43
N THR A 189 7.64 -17.75 8.36
CA THR A 189 6.96 -17.57 9.65
C THR A 189 5.92 -16.44 9.62
N GLY A 190 5.97 -15.57 8.61
CA GLY A 190 5.12 -14.39 8.53
C GLY A 190 5.54 -13.27 9.48
N THR A 191 6.69 -13.39 10.14
CA THR A 191 7.22 -12.37 11.06
C THR A 191 7.70 -11.14 10.29
N THR A 192 7.34 -9.94 10.73
CA THR A 192 7.84 -8.66 10.18
C THR A 192 9.06 -8.22 10.96
N ALA A 193 10.19 -7.98 10.29
CA ALA A 193 11.38 -7.43 10.93
C ALA A 193 11.55 -5.93 10.60
N ILE A 194 11.54 -5.09 11.62
CA ILE A 194 11.84 -3.66 11.51
C ILE A 194 13.28 -3.42 11.96
N PHE A 195 14.13 -2.94 11.05
CA PHE A 195 15.46 -2.47 11.39
C PHE A 195 15.44 -0.95 11.50
N ILE A 196 15.73 -0.43 12.69
CA ILE A 196 15.97 0.99 12.88
C ILE A 196 17.42 1.29 12.49
N ASN A 197 17.63 2.38 11.77
CA ASN A 197 18.95 2.76 11.31
C ASN A 197 19.17 4.27 11.43
N GLN A 198 20.43 4.66 11.57
CA GLN A 198 20.87 6.04 11.65
C GLN A 198 21.43 6.52 10.31
N LEU A 199 21.35 7.82 10.09
CA LEU A 199 22.05 8.47 8.99
C LEU A 199 23.53 8.73 9.37
N ARG A 200 24.40 8.60 8.37
CA ARG A 200 25.80 9.01 8.38
C ARG A 200 26.09 9.71 7.06
N GLU A 201 27.11 10.56 7.04
CA GLU A 201 27.57 11.19 5.81
C GLU A 201 28.72 10.41 5.20
N LYS A 202 28.67 10.20 3.88
CA LYS A 202 29.78 9.60 3.14
C LYS A 202 30.81 10.68 2.84
N ILE A 203 31.98 10.56 3.47
CA ILE A 203 33.12 11.45 3.24
C ILE A 203 33.53 11.39 1.75
N GLY A 204 33.82 12.56 1.17
CA GLY A 204 34.30 12.69 -0.21
C GLY A 204 33.22 12.74 -1.30
N VAL A 205 31.95 12.88 -0.94
CA VAL A 205 30.85 13.14 -1.90
C VAL A 205 30.61 14.64 -2.00
N PHE A 206 31.07 15.26 -3.10
CA PHE A 206 30.90 16.70 -3.36
C PHE A 206 29.67 17.04 -4.22
N PHE A 207 28.98 16.03 -4.78
CA PHE A 207 27.80 16.20 -5.62
C PHE A 207 26.73 15.15 -5.29
N GLY A 208 25.48 15.55 -5.17
CA GLY A 208 24.35 14.69 -4.79
C GLY A 208 24.07 14.66 -3.28
N ASN A 209 23.33 13.66 -2.82
CA ASN A 209 23.04 13.46 -1.38
C ASN A 209 24.18 12.65 -0.71
N PRO A 210 24.91 13.22 0.27
CA PRO A 210 25.98 12.51 0.97
C PRO A 210 25.47 11.49 2.01
N GLU A 211 24.18 11.52 2.35
CA GLU A 211 23.60 10.66 3.39
C GLU A 211 23.60 9.18 3.01
N THR A 212 24.02 8.34 3.95
CA THR A 212 23.95 6.88 3.87
C THR A 212 23.53 6.29 5.21
N THR A 213 23.09 5.03 5.19
CA THR A 213 22.77 4.25 6.40
C THR A 213 23.94 3.34 6.78
N THR A 214 24.02 2.93 8.04
CA THR A 214 25.06 2.02 8.55
C THR A 214 24.76 0.55 8.17
N GLY A 215 25.70 -0.37 8.42
CA GLY A 215 25.52 -1.79 8.09
C GLY A 215 25.71 -2.14 6.61
N GLY A 216 26.29 -1.25 5.81
CA GLY A 216 26.56 -1.47 4.39
C GLY A 216 25.31 -1.37 3.51
N LYS A 217 25.36 -1.99 2.31
CA LYS A 217 24.27 -1.89 1.32
C LYS A 217 23.24 -3.02 1.43
N ALA A 218 23.53 -4.10 2.14
CA ALA A 218 22.70 -5.31 2.14
C ALA A 218 21.26 -5.02 2.58
N LEU A 219 21.07 -4.31 3.69
CA LEU A 219 19.74 -3.97 4.19
C LEU A 219 18.92 -3.21 3.14
N LYS A 220 19.53 -2.26 2.42
CA LYS A 220 18.86 -1.53 1.34
C LYS A 220 18.28 -2.44 0.26
N PHE A 221 18.89 -3.59 -0.04
CA PHE A 221 18.41 -4.54 -1.04
C PHE A 221 17.36 -5.52 -0.49
N TYR A 222 17.60 -6.05 0.70
CA TYR A 222 16.72 -7.02 1.36
C TYR A 222 15.41 -6.39 1.84
N SER A 223 15.43 -5.15 2.33
CA SER A 223 14.23 -4.43 2.76
C SER A 223 13.18 -4.36 1.64
N SER A 224 11.96 -4.75 1.95
CA SER A 224 10.80 -4.59 1.07
C SER A 224 10.24 -3.18 1.13
N VAL A 225 10.31 -2.56 2.32
CA VAL A 225 9.93 -1.17 2.55
C VAL A 225 11.11 -0.45 3.19
N ARG A 226 11.39 0.78 2.76
CA ARG A 226 12.34 1.68 3.42
C ARG A 226 11.68 3.02 3.66
N LEU A 227 11.79 3.52 4.89
CA LEU A 227 11.20 4.76 5.35
C LEU A 227 12.30 5.75 5.77
N ASP A 228 12.25 6.95 5.20
CA ASP A 228 13.06 8.11 5.65
C ASP A 228 12.17 8.98 6.55
N VAL A 229 12.45 8.94 7.85
CA VAL A 229 11.69 9.64 8.89
C VAL A 229 12.43 10.91 9.27
N ARG A 230 11.76 12.06 9.19
CA ARG A 230 12.35 13.37 9.54
C ARG A 230 11.37 14.22 10.33
N ARG A 231 11.88 14.88 11.37
CA ARG A 231 11.20 16.01 12.01
C ARG A 231 11.21 17.20 11.05
N THR A 232 10.03 17.76 10.76
CA THR A 232 9.90 18.95 9.91
C THR A 232 9.71 20.23 10.71
N ALA A 233 8.96 20.17 11.83
CA ALA A 233 8.72 21.31 12.70
C ALA A 233 8.46 20.88 14.14
N THR A 234 8.67 21.78 15.09
CA THR A 234 8.25 21.59 16.49
C THR A 234 6.83 22.12 16.64
N LEU A 235 5.94 21.31 17.23
CA LEU A 235 4.58 21.71 17.59
C LEU A 235 4.62 22.42 18.95
N LYS A 236 3.90 23.54 19.04
CA LYS A 236 3.82 24.34 20.26
C LYS A 236 2.36 24.57 20.66
N ASP A 237 2.11 24.57 21.96
CA ASP A 237 0.90 25.10 22.56
C ASP A 237 1.29 26.32 23.40
N GLY A 238 0.90 27.51 22.93
CA GLY A 238 1.51 28.78 23.37
C GLY A 238 3.04 28.76 23.17
N ASP A 239 3.78 28.89 24.27
CA ASP A 239 5.25 28.85 24.28
C ASP A 239 5.84 27.46 24.54
N GLN A 240 5.02 26.48 24.96
CA GLN A 240 5.51 25.16 25.35
C GLN A 240 5.62 24.21 24.13
N PRO A 241 6.77 23.55 23.91
CA PRO A 241 6.90 22.54 22.87
C PRO A 241 6.18 21.25 23.29
N VAL A 242 5.10 20.91 22.58
CA VAL A 242 4.23 19.76 22.92
C VAL A 242 4.47 18.53 22.04
N GLY A 243 5.21 18.70 20.94
CA GLY A 243 5.51 17.58 20.04
C GLY A 243 6.28 18.01 18.80
N ASN A 244 6.31 17.12 17.81
CA ASN A 244 7.00 17.31 16.54
C ASN A 244 6.06 16.95 15.38
N ARG A 245 6.06 17.79 14.34
CA ARG A 245 5.57 17.41 13.02
C ARG A 245 6.62 16.53 12.38
N THR A 246 6.22 15.33 11.99
CA THR A 246 7.11 14.33 11.38
C THR A 246 6.63 13.99 9.99
N ARG A 247 7.57 13.96 9.05
CA ARG A 247 7.36 13.51 7.68
C ARG A 247 8.08 12.19 7.48
N VAL A 248 7.37 11.22 6.91
CA VAL A 248 7.90 9.93 6.52
C VAL A 248 7.80 9.77 5.02
N LYS A 249 8.93 9.60 4.34
CA LYS A 249 8.99 9.31 2.91
C LYS A 249 9.23 7.82 2.67
N VAL A 250 8.38 7.20 1.87
CA VAL A 250 8.53 5.79 1.46
C VAL A 250 9.55 5.73 0.32
N VAL A 251 10.85 5.67 0.65
CA VAL A 251 11.92 5.71 -0.37
C VAL A 251 12.07 4.41 -1.15
N LYS A 252 11.55 3.30 -0.62
CA LYS A 252 11.47 2.01 -1.31
C LYS A 252 10.19 1.32 -0.90
N ASN A 253 9.49 0.74 -1.87
CA ASN A 253 8.31 -0.08 -1.64
C ASN A 253 8.26 -1.17 -2.72
N LYS A 254 8.30 -2.45 -2.31
CA LYS A 254 8.15 -3.61 -3.21
C LYS A 254 6.70 -4.10 -3.29
N MET A 255 5.79 -3.53 -2.50
CA MET A 255 4.40 -3.98 -2.37
C MET A 255 3.39 -3.07 -3.07
N ALA A 256 3.73 -1.79 -3.17
CA ALA A 256 2.93 -0.77 -3.85
C ALA A 256 3.86 0.31 -4.44
N PRO A 257 3.34 1.30 -5.20
CA PRO A 257 4.15 2.38 -5.73
C PRO A 257 4.95 3.13 -4.64
N PRO A 258 6.28 3.32 -4.82
CA PRO A 258 7.11 4.03 -3.86
C PRO A 258 6.95 5.56 -3.96
N PHE A 259 7.71 6.29 -3.13
CA PHE A 259 7.89 7.75 -3.10
C PHE A 259 6.72 8.59 -2.59
N LYS A 260 5.62 7.95 -2.19
CA LYS A 260 4.59 8.58 -1.37
C LYS A 260 5.18 9.06 -0.03
N GLN A 261 4.55 10.08 0.52
CA GLN A 261 4.93 10.70 1.78
C GLN A 261 3.72 10.72 2.70
N ALA A 262 3.97 10.55 3.99
CA ALA A 262 3.00 10.73 5.05
C ALA A 262 3.51 11.82 5.99
N GLU A 263 2.60 12.65 6.48
CA GLU A 263 2.89 13.58 7.55
C GLU A 263 1.94 13.33 8.71
N PHE A 264 2.47 13.39 9.92
CA PHE A 264 1.71 13.23 11.14
C PHE A 264 2.43 13.90 12.31
N ASP A 265 1.68 14.09 13.39
CA ASP A 265 2.15 14.74 14.60
C ASP A 265 2.58 13.64 15.59
N ILE A 266 3.79 13.76 16.15
CA ILE A 266 4.26 12.96 17.29
C ILE A 266 4.20 13.87 18.52
N LEU A 267 3.27 13.59 19.42
CA LEU A 267 3.10 14.30 20.68
C LEU A 267 3.95 13.64 21.77
N TYR A 268 4.61 14.45 22.60
CA TYR A 268 5.45 13.93 23.67
C TYR A 268 4.60 13.18 24.71
N GLY A 269 5.04 11.97 25.08
CA GLY A 269 4.33 11.09 26.02
C GLY A 269 3.07 10.41 25.48
N GLN A 270 2.64 10.69 24.24
CA GLN A 270 1.45 10.08 23.62
C GLN A 270 1.77 9.37 22.29
N GLY A 271 2.83 9.81 21.60
CA GLY A 271 3.25 9.27 20.31
C GLY A 271 2.49 9.86 19.13
N ILE A 272 2.28 9.05 18.10
CA ILE A 272 1.62 9.44 16.86
C ILE A 272 0.16 9.77 17.15
N SER A 273 -0.25 11.00 16.85
CA SER A 273 -1.65 11.42 16.97
C SER A 273 -2.46 10.92 15.78
N ARG A 274 -3.26 9.86 15.99
CA ARG A 274 -4.21 9.35 15.00
C ARG A 274 -5.22 10.42 14.60
N GLU A 275 -5.82 11.10 15.58
CA GLU A 275 -6.84 12.12 15.36
C GLU A 275 -6.28 13.31 14.58
N GLY A 276 -5.03 13.69 14.86
CA GLY A 276 -4.32 14.72 14.09
C GLY A 276 -4.16 14.35 12.61
N SER A 277 -3.84 13.09 12.33
CA SER A 277 -3.78 12.57 10.95
C SER A 277 -5.15 12.51 10.27
N LEU A 278 -6.21 12.14 10.99
CA LEU A 278 -7.57 12.12 10.45
C LEU A 278 -8.05 13.51 10.04
N LEU A 279 -7.73 14.53 10.84
CA LEU A 279 -8.06 15.91 10.49
C LEU A 279 -7.33 16.38 9.23
N ASP A 280 -6.02 16.14 9.14
CA ASP A 280 -5.24 16.56 7.97
C ASP A 280 -5.70 15.83 6.70
N LEU A 281 -5.81 14.50 6.75
CA LEU A 281 -6.29 13.69 5.63
C LEU A 281 -7.75 14.01 5.27
N GLY A 282 -8.59 14.27 6.28
CA GLY A 282 -9.98 14.62 6.07
C GLY A 282 -10.12 15.94 5.32
N VAL A 283 -9.28 16.93 5.64
CA VAL A 283 -9.25 18.21 4.90
C VAL A 283 -8.71 18.02 3.49
N ASP A 284 -7.60 17.29 3.34
CA ASP A 284 -6.98 17.06 2.03
C ASP A 284 -7.89 16.31 1.05
N ASN A 285 -8.78 15.45 1.56
CA ASN A 285 -9.72 14.65 0.77
C ASN A 285 -11.16 15.18 0.81
N GLY A 286 -11.39 16.38 1.35
CA GLY A 286 -12.70 17.03 1.35
C GLY A 286 -13.78 16.39 2.24
N VAL A 287 -13.40 15.45 3.11
CA VAL A 287 -14.29 14.83 4.11
C VAL A 287 -14.56 15.78 5.27
N VAL A 288 -13.53 16.51 5.71
CA VAL A 288 -13.58 17.53 6.77
C VAL A 288 -13.42 18.90 6.12
N ARG A 289 -14.30 19.84 6.43
CA ARG A 289 -14.23 21.22 5.94
C ARG A 289 -13.51 22.10 6.93
N LYS A 290 -12.58 22.91 6.41
CA LYS A 290 -11.84 23.91 7.19
C LYS A 290 -12.23 25.32 6.75
N SER A 291 -12.85 26.09 7.65
CA SER A 291 -13.23 27.48 7.43
C SER A 291 -12.44 28.40 8.37
N GLY A 292 -11.35 28.96 7.85
CA GLY A 292 -10.38 29.70 8.67
C GLY A 292 -9.71 28.77 9.69
N ALA A 293 -9.96 29.01 10.98
CA ALA A 293 -9.47 28.17 12.07
C ALA A 293 -10.44 27.02 12.45
N TRP A 294 -11.67 27.02 11.95
CA TRP A 294 -12.69 26.05 12.34
C TRP A 294 -12.64 24.76 11.51
N PHE A 295 -12.74 23.62 12.18
CA PHE A 295 -12.92 22.30 11.57
C PHE A 295 -14.37 21.85 11.72
N THR A 296 -14.96 21.38 10.63
CA THR A 296 -16.36 20.95 10.55
C THR A 296 -16.49 19.66 9.77
N TYR A 297 -17.37 18.77 10.22
CA TYR A 297 -17.67 17.51 9.55
C TYR A 297 -19.19 17.37 9.43
N GLY A 298 -19.71 17.36 8.19
CA GLY A 298 -21.16 17.45 7.98
C GLY A 298 -21.72 18.73 8.60
N GLU A 299 -22.60 18.58 9.59
CA GLU A 299 -23.16 19.68 10.40
C GLU A 299 -22.43 19.87 11.74
N ASP A 300 -21.56 18.93 12.13
CA ASP A 300 -20.88 18.93 13.41
C ASP A 300 -19.65 19.87 13.39
N GLN A 301 -19.56 20.72 14.40
CA GLN A 301 -18.38 21.54 14.64
C GLN A 301 -17.38 20.76 15.49
N LEU A 302 -16.28 20.32 14.87
CA LEU A 302 -15.23 19.57 15.56
C LEU A 302 -14.43 20.47 16.52
N GLY A 303 -14.27 21.74 16.18
CA GLY A 303 -13.65 22.74 17.06
C GLY A 303 -12.87 23.83 16.33
N GLN A 304 -12.50 24.87 17.08
CA GLN A 304 -11.64 25.95 16.61
C GLN A 304 -10.17 25.61 16.86
N GLY A 305 -9.38 25.51 15.80
CA GLY A 305 -7.98 25.11 15.86
C GLY A 305 -7.80 23.59 15.91
N LYS A 306 -6.60 23.14 15.54
CA LYS A 306 -6.30 21.70 15.40
C LYS A 306 -6.35 20.96 16.74
N GLU A 307 -5.93 21.60 17.83
CA GLU A 307 -5.86 20.95 19.14
C GLU A 307 -7.24 20.66 19.74
N ASN A 308 -8.17 21.62 19.64
CA ASN A 308 -9.55 21.42 20.08
C ASN A 308 -10.25 20.36 19.24
N ALA A 309 -10.07 20.38 17.91
CA ALA A 309 -10.63 19.37 17.03
C ALA A 309 -10.05 17.96 17.30
N ARG A 310 -8.76 17.87 17.64
CA ARG A 310 -8.11 16.61 18.04
C ARG A 310 -8.73 16.07 19.32
N THR A 311 -8.87 16.91 20.33
CA THR A 311 -9.46 16.54 21.62
C THR A 311 -10.90 16.06 21.43
N PHE A 312 -11.69 16.78 20.61
CA PHE A 312 -13.06 16.38 20.29
C PHE A 312 -13.14 15.00 19.63
N LEU A 313 -12.28 14.70 18.64
CA LEU A 313 -12.25 13.38 18.01
C LEU A 313 -11.79 12.27 18.97
N ARG A 314 -10.87 12.58 19.88
CA ARG A 314 -10.41 11.64 20.92
C ARG A 314 -11.54 11.26 21.87
N ASP A 315 -12.34 12.25 22.26
CA ASP A 315 -13.47 12.05 23.17
C ASP A 315 -14.67 11.39 22.46
N ASN A 316 -14.69 11.39 21.11
CA ASN A 316 -15.74 10.80 20.27
C ASN A 316 -15.17 9.75 19.29
N PRO A 317 -14.71 8.59 19.78
CA PRO A 317 -14.00 7.59 18.96
C PRO A 317 -14.86 6.99 17.84
N GLN A 318 -16.19 6.93 18.02
CA GLN A 318 -17.12 6.46 17.00
C GLN A 318 -17.10 7.38 15.76
N LEU A 319 -17.13 8.70 15.98
CA LEU A 319 -17.04 9.69 14.92
C LEU A 319 -15.67 9.66 14.24
N ALA A 320 -14.59 9.50 15.00
CA ALA A 320 -13.25 9.33 14.44
C ALA A 320 -13.15 8.08 13.55
N GLY A 321 -13.80 6.98 13.93
CA GLY A 321 -13.91 5.77 13.11
C GLY A 321 -14.68 6.00 11.80
N GLU A 322 -15.83 6.68 11.86
CA GLU A 322 -16.61 7.03 10.67
C GLU A 322 -15.81 7.92 9.69
N ILE A 323 -15.11 8.92 10.22
CA ILE A 323 -14.25 9.80 9.41
C ILE A 323 -13.12 9.00 8.76
N GLU A 324 -12.49 8.09 9.50
CA GLU A 324 -11.45 7.20 8.96
C GLU A 324 -11.99 6.34 7.80
N GLU A 325 -13.15 5.70 7.98
CA GLU A 325 -13.77 4.87 6.94
C GLU A 325 -14.05 5.68 5.67
N LYS A 326 -14.60 6.90 5.79
CA LYS A 326 -14.86 7.78 4.65
C LYS A 326 -13.58 8.23 3.96
N ILE A 327 -12.52 8.53 4.71
CA ILE A 327 -11.20 8.88 4.16
C ILE A 327 -10.62 7.69 3.39
N LEU A 328 -10.64 6.49 3.97
CA LEU A 328 -10.11 5.28 3.33
C LEU A 328 -10.91 4.90 2.08
N ALA A 329 -12.24 5.08 2.11
CA ALA A 329 -13.11 4.90 0.95
C ALA A 329 -12.77 5.88 -0.17
N ALA A 330 -12.63 7.18 0.13
CA ALA A 330 -12.25 8.21 -0.84
C ALA A 330 -10.87 7.94 -1.48
N LEU A 331 -9.95 7.35 -0.71
CA LEU A 331 -8.60 7.00 -1.17
C LEU A 331 -8.54 5.62 -1.86
N GLY A 332 -9.62 4.84 -1.84
CA GLY A 332 -9.66 3.50 -2.44
C GLY A 332 -8.81 2.46 -1.70
N ILE A 333 -8.57 2.64 -0.40
CA ILE A 333 -7.65 1.79 0.40
C ILE A 333 -8.44 0.83 1.31
N GLY A 334 -7.93 -0.40 1.45
CA GLY A 334 -8.52 -1.43 2.31
C GLY A 334 -9.88 -1.95 1.84
N GLU A 335 -10.61 -2.59 2.75
CA GLU A 335 -11.99 -3.04 2.51
C GLU A 335 -12.94 -1.87 2.16
N PRO A 336 -12.89 -0.69 2.83
CA PRO A 336 -13.73 0.45 2.46
C PRO A 336 -13.51 0.90 1.02
N GLY A 337 -12.26 0.97 0.59
CA GLY A 337 -11.92 1.29 -0.80
C GLY A 337 -12.25 0.20 -1.81
N ARG A 338 -12.33 -1.06 -1.39
CA ARG A 338 -12.83 -2.16 -2.23
C ARG A 338 -14.34 -2.04 -2.42
N LYS A 339 -15.08 -1.85 -1.34
CA LYS A 339 -16.54 -1.61 -1.35
C LYS A 339 -16.91 -0.37 -2.17
N ALA A 340 -16.15 0.71 -2.03
CA ALA A 340 -16.35 1.92 -2.84
C ALA A 340 -16.17 1.65 -4.34
N ARG A 341 -15.13 0.91 -4.73
CA ARG A 341 -14.90 0.51 -6.13
C ARG A 341 -15.95 -0.46 -6.66
N GLU A 342 -16.40 -1.40 -5.83
CA GLU A 342 -17.50 -2.32 -6.14
C GLU A 342 -18.81 -1.54 -6.35
N ALA A 343 -19.13 -0.60 -5.45
CA ALA A 343 -20.31 0.26 -5.56
C ALA A 343 -20.26 1.20 -6.78
N GLU A 344 -19.10 1.79 -7.08
CA GLU A 344 -18.92 2.59 -8.30
C GLU A 344 -19.05 1.75 -9.58
N ALA A 345 -18.57 0.50 -9.57
CA ALA A 345 -18.72 -0.42 -10.68
C ALA A 345 -20.19 -0.85 -10.88
N GLU A 346 -20.91 -1.10 -9.78
CA GLU A 346 -22.36 -1.37 -9.80
C GLU A 346 -23.16 -0.16 -10.30
N GLN A 347 -22.82 1.06 -9.86
CA GLN A 347 -23.47 2.29 -10.35
C GLN A 347 -23.18 2.55 -11.83
N LYS A 348 -21.97 2.30 -12.31
CA LYS A 348 -21.64 2.39 -13.75
C LYS A 348 -22.38 1.34 -14.56
N ALA A 349 -22.45 0.11 -14.08
CA ALA A 349 -23.20 -0.95 -14.74
C ALA A 349 -24.71 -0.64 -14.78
N ALA A 350 -25.28 -0.10 -13.70
CA ALA A 350 -26.66 0.36 -13.65
C ALA A 350 -26.91 1.54 -14.60
N ALA A 351 -26.02 2.53 -14.63
CA ALA A 351 -26.12 3.67 -15.55
C ALA A 351 -25.97 3.25 -17.04
N GLU A 352 -25.11 2.27 -17.35
CA GLU A 352 -24.99 1.69 -18.68
C GLU A 352 -26.26 0.89 -19.06
N GLN A 353 -26.85 0.14 -18.12
CA GLN A 353 -28.11 -0.57 -18.33
C GLN A 353 -29.28 0.41 -18.55
N GLU A 354 -29.39 1.46 -17.74
CA GLU A 354 -30.39 2.51 -17.93
C GLU A 354 -30.19 3.26 -19.26
N ALA A 355 -28.95 3.53 -19.66
CA ALA A 355 -28.65 4.16 -20.95
C ALA A 355 -29.03 3.24 -22.13
N VAL A 356 -28.79 1.93 -22.02
CA VAL A 356 -29.21 0.94 -23.03
C VAL A 356 -30.74 0.83 -23.07
N GLU A 357 -31.42 0.82 -21.92
CA GLU A 357 -32.88 0.74 -21.84
C GLU A 357 -33.55 2.01 -22.38
N GLN A 358 -32.99 3.19 -22.09
CA GLN A 358 -33.45 4.47 -22.66
C GLN A 358 -33.20 4.54 -24.17
N ALA A 359 -32.07 4.03 -24.67
CA ALA A 359 -31.80 3.95 -26.10
C ALA A 359 -32.76 2.99 -26.82
N LEU A 360 -33.10 1.85 -26.20
CA LEU A 360 -34.09 0.90 -26.71
C LEU A 360 -35.51 1.48 -26.68
N ALA A 361 -35.88 2.22 -25.64
CA ALA A 361 -37.17 2.91 -25.54
C ALA A 361 -37.32 4.02 -26.59
N GLN A 362 -36.27 4.82 -26.81
CA GLN A 362 -36.24 5.84 -27.87
C GLN A 362 -36.27 5.22 -29.27
N ALA A 363 -35.65 4.05 -29.47
CA ALA A 363 -35.76 3.30 -30.72
C ALA A 363 -37.18 2.73 -30.92
N ALA A 364 -37.86 2.30 -29.86
CA ALA A 364 -39.24 1.83 -29.90
C ALA A 364 -40.24 2.98 -30.20
N ASP A 365 -40.05 4.15 -29.62
CA ASP A 365 -40.85 5.35 -29.91
C ASP A 365 -40.59 5.90 -31.32
N GLY A 366 -39.34 5.83 -31.80
CA GLY A 366 -38.98 6.13 -33.18
C GLY A 366 -39.61 5.16 -34.19
N ALA A 367 -39.65 3.87 -33.85
CA ALA A 367 -40.32 2.83 -34.64
C ALA A 367 -41.84 3.06 -34.66
N ALA A 368 -42.46 3.43 -33.53
CA ALA A 368 -43.89 3.77 -33.45
C ALA A 368 -44.22 5.03 -34.29
N ALA A 369 -43.37 6.06 -34.26
CA ALA A 369 -43.53 7.26 -35.09
C ALA A 369 -43.39 6.96 -36.60
N SER A 370 -42.50 6.03 -36.97
CA SER A 370 -42.34 5.56 -38.35
C SER A 370 -43.54 4.72 -38.82
N ALA A 371 -44.11 3.87 -37.95
CA ALA A 371 -45.26 3.04 -38.24
C ALA A 371 -46.53 3.88 -38.45
N VAL A 372 -46.72 4.95 -37.65
CA VAL A 372 -47.83 5.89 -37.82
C VAL A 372 -47.68 6.71 -39.11
N LYS A 373 -46.46 7.13 -39.50
CA LYS A 373 -46.21 7.79 -40.80
C LYS A 373 -46.43 6.85 -41.99
N THR A 374 -46.04 5.59 -41.87
CA THR A 374 -46.19 4.58 -42.94
C THR A 374 -47.64 4.16 -43.10
N ALA A 375 -48.39 3.98 -42.00
CA ALA A 375 -49.83 3.74 -42.03
C ALA A 375 -50.63 4.93 -42.61
N ARG A 376 -50.21 6.17 -42.32
CA ARG A 376 -50.85 7.38 -42.87
C ARG A 376 -50.54 7.60 -44.35
N LYS A 377 -49.38 7.12 -44.84
CA LYS A 377 -48.99 7.14 -46.27
C LYS A 377 -49.69 6.02 -47.06
N ALA A 378 -49.81 4.82 -46.50
CA ALA A 378 -50.53 3.70 -47.10
C ALA A 378 -52.05 3.95 -47.21
N ARG A 379 -52.65 4.67 -46.25
CA ARG A 379 -54.07 5.07 -46.30
C ARG A 379 -54.33 6.23 -47.28
N LYS A 380 -53.28 6.92 -47.75
CA LYS A 380 -53.37 7.98 -48.77
C LYS A 380 -53.16 7.44 -50.19
N SER A 381 -52.36 6.39 -50.39
CA SER A 381 -52.15 5.75 -51.70
C SER A 381 -53.32 4.86 -52.14
N THR A 382 -54.04 4.23 -51.22
CA THR A 382 -55.24 3.42 -51.53
C THR A 382 -56.48 4.27 -51.90
N ARG A 383 -56.39 5.60 -51.80
CA ARG A 383 -57.45 6.52 -52.25
C ARG A 383 -57.15 7.19 -53.60
N SER A 384 -55.94 7.03 -54.16
CA SER A 384 -55.55 7.63 -55.46
C SER A 384 -55.39 6.64 -56.61
N THR A 385 -55.38 5.32 -56.39
CA THR A 385 -55.29 4.30 -57.46
C THR A 385 -56.64 3.84 -58.01
N LYS A 386 -57.71 4.61 -57.77
CA LYS A 386 -59.03 4.42 -58.41
C LYS A 386 -59.41 5.55 -59.37
N ALA A 387 -58.47 6.43 -59.72
CA ALA A 387 -58.68 7.48 -60.70
C ALA A 387 -57.54 7.50 -61.73
N SER A 388 -57.88 7.03 -62.93
CA SER A 388 -57.30 7.34 -64.24
C SER A 388 -55.87 6.88 -64.54
N GLU A 389 -55.76 5.63 -65.01
CA GLU A 389 -55.12 5.34 -66.30
C GLU A 389 -55.76 6.23 -67.39
N ALA A 390 -54.98 7.13 -67.99
CA ALA A 390 -55.25 7.73 -69.30
C ALA A 390 -53.97 8.42 -69.84
N ALA A 391 -53.60 8.08 -71.08
CA ALA A 391 -52.58 8.68 -71.97
C ALA A 391 -51.10 8.44 -71.61
N ALA A 392 -50.35 7.59 -72.34
CA ALA A 392 -49.69 7.82 -73.65
C ALA A 392 -48.62 8.93 -73.59
N GLY A 393 -47.37 8.81 -74.07
CA GLY A 393 -46.58 7.78 -74.73
C GLY A 393 -45.26 8.40 -75.25
N ALA A 394 -44.30 7.53 -75.60
CA ALA A 394 -43.24 7.66 -76.63
C ALA A 394 -41.87 8.37 -76.37
N LYS A 395 -40.85 7.66 -76.89
CA LYS A 395 -39.46 7.98 -77.33
C LYS A 395 -38.35 7.96 -76.25
N GLU A 396 -37.52 6.92 -76.16
CA GLU A 396 -36.36 6.51 -77.01
C GLU A 396 -35.26 7.58 -77.12
N ASP A 397 -34.10 7.33 -76.53
CA ASP A 397 -32.87 7.01 -77.28
C ASP A 397 -31.82 6.29 -76.40
N THR A 398 -31.43 5.13 -76.93
CA THR A 398 -30.23 4.27 -76.80
C THR A 398 -28.90 5.03 -76.83
N GLU A 399 -27.69 4.54 -76.54
CA GLU A 399 -27.06 3.31 -76.01
C GLU A 399 -25.57 3.66 -75.88
N THR A 400 -24.85 3.10 -74.90
CA THR A 400 -23.44 2.66 -75.00
C THR A 400 -23.24 1.59 -73.91
N ILE A 401 -23.42 0.30 -74.23
CA ILE A 401 -22.40 -0.71 -74.60
C ILE A 401 -21.41 -0.96 -73.44
N PHE A 402 -21.62 -2.04 -72.66
CA PHE A 402 -20.90 -3.35 -72.68
C PHE A 402 -19.38 -3.21 -72.46
N GLY A 403 -18.70 -3.93 -71.56
CA GLY A 403 -19.00 -5.08 -70.68
C GLY A 403 -17.66 -5.54 -70.07
N GLU A 404 -17.74 -6.41 -69.06
CA GLU A 404 -16.87 -7.59 -68.76
C GLU A 404 -15.36 -7.54 -69.15
N ASP A 405 -14.39 -8.04 -68.38
CA ASP A 405 -14.36 -8.91 -67.21
C ASP A 405 -12.90 -9.02 -66.73
N ALA A 406 -12.74 -9.57 -65.52
CA ALA A 406 -11.68 -10.47 -65.06
C ALA A 406 -10.17 -10.08 -65.13
N GLY A 407 -9.48 -10.38 -64.03
CA GLY A 407 -8.10 -10.90 -64.09
C GLY A 407 -7.20 -10.36 -63.00
N GLY A 408 -6.89 -11.20 -62.02
CA GLY A 408 -6.03 -10.86 -60.90
C GLY A 408 -4.54 -10.81 -61.22
N PHE A 409 -3.80 -10.17 -60.31
CA PHE A 409 -2.57 -10.66 -59.69
C PHE A 409 -2.48 -10.08 -58.28
#